data_AF-A0A7L2HT58-F1
#
_entry.id   AF-A0A7L2HT58-F1
#
_cell.length_a   1.000
_cell.length_b   1.000
_cell.length_c   1.000
_cell.angle_alpha   90.00
_cell.angle_beta   90.00
_cell.angle_gamma   90.00
#
_symmetry.space_group_name_H-M   'P 1'
#
loop_
_entity.id
_entity.type
_entity.pdbx_description
1 polymer ?
#
loop_
_entity_poly.entity_id
_entity_poly.type
_entity_poly.pdbx_seq_one_letter_code
_entity_poly.pdbx_strand_id
1 'polypeptide(L)'
;ESIPMKSLSCYNDYNSQVTCTWMEHSEAHALVGMTLYHRDNIIMEDKKMLCKHQTENDLHEAPDSFVHWVCRNTTINFGIGVDDIYSFKPNKMLQAELNVHLFQNVQTLPPQNLSVGLMRSGDFLLTWKAADGSQGLGNALEYEVTYKREWEPWEKAASLLLSNTTHCRLSHEDLVAGSSYIARVRARPGWASGFAGQYSEWSMEASWETPEGGLQPKNLHCLFNGADRLMCSWEVKKAITTSVLFGLFFRATPSSAEEECSPVNEKALPHIPYVVQSCEIPVSNSNSQSQYHVSVRVKTEEKLIEAYKNIKVLPPANVSVTATENQEYELRWIKHTLGYSFIKQGYQVKYWKTHQYEKVSLRRYRS
;
A
#
# COMPACT_ATOMS: atom_id res chain seq x y z
N GLU A 1 -0.10 -38.69 -7.78
CA GLU A 1 -0.95 -39.89 -7.72
C GLU A 1 -2.23 -39.57 -6.94
N SER A 2 -3.39 -39.99 -7.44
CA SER A 2 -4.70 -39.71 -6.85
C SER A 2 -4.95 -40.53 -5.57
N ILE A 3 -5.89 -40.11 -4.71
CA ILE A 3 -6.23 -40.83 -3.47
C ILE A 3 -6.70 -42.27 -3.75
N PRO A 4 -7.59 -42.54 -4.73
CA PRO A 4 -7.95 -43.90 -5.12
C PRO A 4 -6.74 -44.75 -5.49
N MET A 5 -5.76 -44.19 -6.21
CA MET A 5 -4.60 -44.94 -6.64
C MET A 5 -3.61 -45.19 -5.49
N LYS A 6 -3.33 -44.19 -4.64
CA LYS A 6 -2.47 -44.36 -3.46
C LYS A 6 -3.01 -45.36 -2.44
N SER A 7 -4.33 -45.42 -2.31
CA SER A 7 -5.01 -46.31 -1.36
C SER A 7 -5.35 -47.68 -1.95
N LEU A 8 -5.12 -47.89 -3.25
CA LEU A 8 -5.43 -49.14 -3.92
C LEU A 8 -4.49 -50.23 -3.40
N SER A 9 -5.08 -51.26 -2.80
CA SER A 9 -4.39 -52.48 -2.41
C SER A 9 -5.15 -53.67 -2.94
N CYS A 10 -4.49 -54.53 -3.70
CA CYS A 10 -5.10 -55.70 -4.34
C CYS A 10 -4.38 -56.97 -3.92
N TYR A 11 -5.16 -57.98 -3.56
CA TYR A 11 -4.68 -59.32 -3.20
C TYR A 11 -5.49 -60.36 -3.97
N ASN A 12 -4.87 -61.48 -4.32
CA ASN A 12 -5.53 -62.58 -5.02
C ASN A 12 -5.30 -63.92 -4.31
N ASP A 13 -6.19 -64.87 -4.53
CA ASP A 13 -6.12 -66.23 -3.97
C ASP A 13 -5.32 -67.22 -4.84
N TYR A 14 -4.74 -66.73 -5.95
CA TYR A 14 -4.03 -67.50 -6.97
C TYR A 14 -4.82 -68.68 -7.56
N ASN A 15 -6.15 -68.65 -7.45
CA ASN A 15 -7.05 -69.70 -7.89
C ASN A 15 -8.15 -69.15 -8.78
N SER A 16 -8.93 -68.20 -8.27
CA SER A 16 -10.08 -67.66 -9.00
C SER A 16 -10.49 -66.24 -8.65
N GLN A 17 -10.00 -65.65 -7.55
CA GLN A 17 -10.51 -64.38 -7.02
C GLN A 17 -9.41 -63.35 -6.79
N VAL A 18 -9.74 -62.11 -7.15
CA VAL A 18 -8.97 -60.90 -6.83
C VAL A 18 -9.85 -59.97 -6.00
N THR A 19 -9.33 -59.50 -4.88
CA THR A 19 -9.97 -58.50 -4.02
C THR A 19 -9.10 -57.27 -3.92
N CYS A 20 -9.68 -56.11 -4.25
CA CYS A 20 -9.03 -54.82 -4.13
C CYS A 20 -9.77 -53.94 -3.14
N THR A 21 -9.04 -53.19 -2.34
CA THR A 21 -9.56 -52.15 -1.45
C THR A 21 -9.00 -50.80 -1.86
N TRP A 22 -9.82 -49.76 -1.86
CA TRP A 22 -9.38 -48.39 -2.13
C TRP A 22 -10.31 -47.37 -1.46
N MET A 23 -9.86 -46.12 -1.40
CA MET A 23 -10.57 -45.01 -0.77
C MET A 23 -10.77 -43.84 -1.73
N GLU A 24 -11.88 -43.11 -1.57
CA GLU A 24 -12.10 -41.80 -2.19
C GLU A 24 -12.77 -40.80 -1.25
N HIS A 25 -12.60 -39.52 -1.54
CA HIS A 25 -13.26 -38.49 -0.74
C HIS A 25 -14.77 -38.49 -1.03
N SER A 26 -15.58 -38.44 0.02
CA SER A 26 -17.05 -38.42 -0.05
C SER A 26 -17.59 -37.29 -0.93
N GLU A 27 -17.04 -36.09 -0.81
CA GLU A 27 -17.42 -34.95 -1.66
C GLU A 27 -17.08 -35.18 -3.13
N ALA A 28 -15.92 -35.78 -3.42
CA ALA A 28 -15.51 -36.08 -4.78
C ALA A 28 -16.42 -37.15 -5.39
N HIS A 29 -16.76 -38.19 -4.63
CA HIS A 29 -17.72 -39.22 -5.04
C HIS A 29 -19.09 -38.64 -5.38
N ALA A 30 -19.59 -37.71 -4.56
CA ALA A 30 -20.87 -37.04 -4.80
C ALA A 30 -20.89 -36.26 -6.12
N LEU A 31 -19.75 -35.69 -6.54
CA LEU A 31 -19.62 -34.93 -7.79
C LEU A 31 -19.35 -35.84 -9.00
N VAL A 32 -18.40 -36.77 -8.87
CA VAL A 32 -17.96 -37.70 -9.89
C VAL A 32 -17.54 -39.03 -9.26
N GLY A 33 -18.34 -40.06 -9.49
CA GLY A 33 -18.05 -41.40 -9.01
C GLY A 33 -16.93 -42.03 -9.84
N MET A 34 -16.00 -42.71 -9.17
CA MET A 34 -14.94 -43.47 -9.83
C MET A 34 -15.31 -44.94 -9.97
N THR A 35 -14.82 -45.58 -11.02
CA THR A 35 -14.95 -47.02 -11.23
C THR A 35 -13.57 -47.62 -11.43
N LEU A 36 -13.26 -48.67 -10.67
CA LEU A 36 -12.02 -49.44 -10.81
C LEU A 36 -12.16 -50.45 -11.97
N TYR A 37 -11.16 -50.46 -12.83
CA TYR A 37 -10.99 -51.42 -13.92
C TYR A 37 -9.71 -52.21 -13.70
N HIS A 38 -9.76 -53.48 -14.07
CA HIS A 38 -8.66 -54.43 -14.03
C HIS A 38 -8.38 -54.94 -15.44
N ARG A 39 -7.11 -54.97 -15.83
CA ARG A 39 -6.64 -55.44 -17.12
C ARG A 39 -5.40 -56.31 -16.89
N ASP A 40 -5.37 -57.49 -17.50
CA ASP A 40 -4.19 -58.34 -17.51
C ASP A 40 -3.47 -58.25 -18.87
N ASN A 41 -2.17 -58.61 -18.89
CA ASN A 41 -1.35 -58.60 -20.10
C ASN A 41 -1.66 -59.73 -21.10
N ILE A 42 -2.60 -60.63 -20.81
CA ILE A 42 -2.99 -61.76 -21.66
C ILE A 42 -4.20 -61.41 -22.54
N ILE A 43 -5.28 -60.96 -21.90
CA ILE A 43 -6.55 -60.61 -22.55
C ILE A 43 -6.54 -59.15 -23.02
N MET A 44 -5.78 -58.27 -22.33
CA MET A 44 -5.64 -56.85 -22.65
C MET A 44 -6.97 -56.06 -22.69
N GLU A 45 -8.03 -56.57 -22.07
CA GLU A 45 -9.34 -55.90 -21.96
C GLU A 45 -9.56 -55.29 -20.57
N ASP A 46 -10.18 -54.11 -20.52
CA ASP A 46 -10.58 -53.48 -19.26
C ASP A 46 -11.83 -54.12 -18.70
N LYS A 47 -11.66 -54.93 -17.64
CA LYS A 47 -12.77 -55.51 -16.89
C LYS A 47 -13.15 -54.61 -15.74
N LYS A 48 -14.42 -54.20 -15.69
CA LYS A 48 -14.97 -53.43 -14.57
C LYS A 48 -14.98 -54.28 -13.30
N MET A 49 -14.35 -53.79 -12.24
CA MET A 49 -14.38 -54.44 -10.94
C MET A 49 -15.73 -54.21 -10.24
N LEU A 50 -16.26 -55.23 -9.55
CA LEU A 50 -17.51 -55.13 -8.81
C LEU A 50 -17.23 -54.60 -7.41
N CYS A 51 -17.41 -53.30 -7.21
CA CYS A 51 -17.14 -52.59 -5.96
C CYS A 51 -18.40 -52.44 -5.11
N LYS A 52 -18.25 -52.64 -3.79
CA LYS A 52 -19.28 -52.36 -2.78
C LYS A 52 -18.71 -51.44 -1.71
N HIS A 53 -19.59 -50.58 -1.19
CA HIS A 53 -19.28 -49.75 -0.04
C HIS A 53 -19.04 -50.62 1.18
N GLN A 54 -17.94 -50.38 1.89
CA GLN A 54 -17.67 -51.02 3.17
C GLN A 54 -18.32 -50.18 4.28
N THR A 55 -19.55 -50.55 4.69
CA THR A 55 -20.19 -49.95 5.87
C THR A 55 -19.45 -50.39 7.13
N GLU A 56 -19.10 -49.41 7.98
CA GLU A 56 -18.45 -49.55 9.29
C GLU A 56 -18.87 -50.81 10.02
N ASN A 57 -17.94 -51.76 10.13
CA ASN A 57 -17.88 -52.67 11.28
C ASN A 57 -16.55 -53.40 11.45
N ASP A 58 -15.50 -53.07 10.68
CA ASP A 58 -14.16 -53.60 10.95
C ASP A 58 -13.10 -52.53 10.69
N LEU A 59 -12.54 -52.05 11.80
CA LEU A 59 -11.28 -51.32 12.00
C LEU A 59 -11.31 -49.78 12.04
N HIS A 60 -10.72 -49.30 13.13
CA HIS A 60 -10.42 -47.93 13.49
C HIS A 60 -9.49 -47.23 12.49
N GLU A 61 -9.57 -45.89 12.46
CA GLU A 61 -8.62 -44.93 11.84
C GLU A 61 -8.80 -44.57 10.36
N ALA A 62 -10.03 -44.36 9.89
CA ALA A 62 -10.23 -43.53 8.69
C ALA A 62 -11.10 -42.29 9.01
N PRO A 63 -10.72 -41.08 8.59
CA PRO A 63 -11.54 -39.89 8.79
C PRO A 63 -12.91 -40.06 8.11
N ASP A 64 -13.99 -39.62 8.76
CA ASP A 64 -15.40 -39.65 8.29
C ASP A 64 -15.63 -39.08 6.87
N SER A 65 -14.62 -38.42 6.31
CA SER A 65 -14.66 -37.83 4.97
C SER A 65 -14.33 -38.80 3.83
N PHE A 66 -13.84 -40.01 4.10
CA PHE A 66 -13.43 -40.99 3.08
C PHE A 66 -14.33 -42.22 2.98
N VAL A 67 -14.72 -42.54 1.75
CA VAL A 67 -15.52 -43.68 1.36
C VAL A 67 -14.61 -44.86 1.05
N HIS A 68 -14.85 -46.00 1.70
CA HIS A 68 -14.07 -47.22 1.53
C HIS A 68 -14.78 -48.19 0.59
N TRP A 69 -14.04 -48.66 -0.40
CA TRP A 69 -14.55 -49.56 -1.43
C TRP A 69 -13.82 -50.89 -1.37
N VAL A 70 -14.61 -51.97 -1.37
CA VAL A 70 -14.11 -53.33 -1.56
C VAL A 70 -14.62 -53.84 -2.89
N CYS A 71 -13.69 -54.12 -3.80
CA CYS A 71 -13.97 -54.60 -5.14
C CYS A 71 -13.52 -56.02 -5.32
N ARG A 72 -14.35 -56.84 -5.97
CA ARG A 72 -14.02 -58.23 -6.28
C ARG A 72 -14.18 -58.51 -7.76
N ASN A 73 -13.32 -59.37 -8.28
CA ASN A 73 -13.41 -59.89 -9.63
C ASN A 73 -12.91 -61.33 -9.67
N THR A 74 -13.38 -62.10 -10.64
CA THR A 74 -12.91 -63.45 -10.90
C THR A 74 -11.99 -63.46 -12.11
N THR A 75 -10.80 -64.01 -11.96
CA THR A 75 -9.84 -64.22 -13.06
C THR A 75 -9.33 -65.65 -13.02
N ILE A 76 -8.96 -66.18 -14.18
CA ILE A 76 -8.42 -67.54 -14.34
C ILE A 76 -6.94 -67.53 -14.71
N ASN A 77 -6.37 -66.35 -14.97
CA ASN A 77 -5.01 -66.18 -15.47
C ASN A 77 -4.10 -65.82 -14.30
N PHE A 78 -3.46 -66.84 -13.72
CA PHE A 78 -2.44 -66.67 -12.69
C PHE A 78 -1.14 -67.33 -13.16
N GLY A 79 -0.04 -66.62 -13.08
CA GLY A 79 1.25 -67.13 -13.53
C GLY A 79 2.38 -66.16 -13.27
N ILE A 80 3.59 -66.70 -13.15
CA ILE A 80 4.80 -65.88 -13.13
C ILE A 80 4.93 -65.22 -14.51
N GLY A 81 4.93 -63.89 -14.54
CA GLY A 81 4.95 -63.09 -15.78
C GLY A 81 3.57 -62.59 -16.26
N VAL A 82 2.51 -62.82 -15.48
CA VAL A 82 1.21 -62.14 -15.69
C VAL A 82 1.25 -60.80 -14.93
N ASP A 83 1.06 -59.71 -15.66
CA ASP A 83 1.02 -58.36 -15.11
C ASP A 83 -0.44 -57.88 -15.03
N ASP A 84 -0.87 -57.52 -13.82
CA ASP A 84 -2.18 -56.94 -13.55
C ASP A 84 -2.09 -55.40 -13.47
N ILE A 85 -2.85 -54.73 -14.33
CA ILE A 85 -2.93 -53.27 -14.41
C ILE A 85 -4.30 -52.83 -13.90
N TYR A 86 -4.30 -51.89 -12.96
CA TYR A 86 -5.52 -51.31 -12.41
C TYR A 86 -5.65 -49.85 -12.82
N SER A 87 -6.86 -49.44 -13.21
CA SER A 87 -7.12 -48.05 -13.61
C SER A 87 -8.47 -47.56 -13.06
N PHE A 88 -8.52 -46.29 -12.69
CA PHE A 88 -9.77 -45.63 -12.30
C PHE A 88 -10.28 -44.81 -13.46
N LYS A 89 -11.57 -44.97 -13.80
CA LYS A 89 -12.25 -44.13 -14.79
C LYS A 89 -13.45 -43.43 -14.15
N PRO A 90 -13.62 -42.11 -14.37
CA PRO A 90 -14.80 -41.39 -13.90
C PRO A 90 -16.05 -41.88 -14.64
N ASN A 91 -17.20 -41.84 -13.96
CA ASN A 91 -18.50 -42.16 -14.55
C ASN A 91 -19.07 -41.06 -15.46
N LYS A 92 -18.42 -39.89 -15.49
CA LYS A 92 -18.74 -38.75 -16.34
C LYS A 92 -17.56 -38.43 -17.25
N MET A 93 -17.85 -38.04 -18.48
CA MET A 93 -16.85 -37.51 -19.40
C MET A 93 -16.46 -36.10 -18.96
N LEU A 94 -15.23 -35.93 -18.48
CA LEU A 94 -14.67 -34.63 -18.08
C LEU A 94 -13.63 -34.21 -19.11
N GLN A 95 -14.08 -33.49 -20.14
CA GLN A 95 -13.25 -33.08 -21.26
C GLN A 95 -13.63 -31.66 -21.68
N ALA A 96 -12.62 -30.89 -22.08
CA ALA A 96 -12.78 -29.57 -22.67
C ALA A 96 -11.95 -29.51 -23.95
N GLU A 97 -12.58 -29.06 -25.03
CA GLU A 97 -11.95 -28.88 -26.34
C GLU A 97 -12.13 -27.43 -26.79
N LEU A 98 -11.09 -26.86 -27.39
CA LEU A 98 -11.12 -25.50 -27.88
C LEU A 98 -10.31 -25.38 -29.18
N ASN A 99 -10.97 -24.90 -30.24
CA ASN A 99 -10.29 -24.51 -31.47
C ASN A 99 -9.67 -23.13 -31.29
N VAL A 100 -8.34 -23.07 -31.18
CA VAL A 100 -7.61 -21.82 -30.97
C VAL A 100 -7.14 -21.24 -32.29
N HIS A 101 -7.73 -20.11 -32.69
CA HIS A 101 -7.23 -19.31 -33.81
C HIS A 101 -6.03 -18.48 -33.36
N LEU A 102 -4.83 -18.86 -33.80
CA LEU A 102 -3.56 -18.28 -33.34
C LEU A 102 -3.49 -16.75 -33.51
N PHE A 103 -3.98 -16.21 -34.63
CA PHE A 103 -3.89 -14.78 -34.93
C PHE A 103 -4.98 -13.92 -34.27
N GLN A 104 -5.99 -14.54 -33.67
CA GLN A 104 -7.08 -13.85 -32.96
C GLN A 104 -6.95 -13.94 -31.44
N ASN A 105 -6.03 -14.77 -30.94
CA ASN A 105 -5.80 -15.00 -29.52
C ASN A 105 -4.31 -14.84 -29.18
N VAL A 106 -3.70 -13.75 -29.66
CA VAL A 106 -2.29 -13.47 -29.42
C VAL A 106 -2.12 -12.85 -28.03
N GLN A 107 -1.28 -13.44 -27.19
CA GLN A 107 -0.74 -12.77 -26.00
C GLN A 107 0.76 -12.62 -26.20
N THR A 108 1.23 -11.39 -26.30
CA THR A 108 2.65 -11.11 -26.50
C THR A 108 3.42 -11.27 -25.20
N LEU A 109 4.72 -11.51 -25.30
CA LEU A 109 5.61 -11.46 -24.14
C LEU A 109 5.73 -10.01 -23.62
N PRO A 110 5.95 -9.83 -22.31
CA PRO A 110 6.09 -8.51 -21.70
C PRO A 110 7.30 -7.75 -22.28
N PRO A 111 7.20 -6.43 -22.49
CA PRO A 111 8.34 -5.60 -22.88
C PRO A 111 9.52 -5.75 -21.90
N GLN A 112 10.74 -5.66 -22.44
CA GLN A 112 11.99 -5.89 -21.71
C GLN A 112 12.85 -4.64 -21.67
N ASN A 113 13.79 -4.60 -20.72
CA ASN A 113 14.77 -3.51 -20.59
C ASN A 113 14.15 -2.11 -20.49
N LEU A 114 13.05 -1.99 -19.73
CA LEU A 114 12.49 -0.69 -19.40
C LEU A 114 13.52 0.11 -18.61
N SER A 115 13.86 1.30 -19.11
CA SER A 115 14.82 2.21 -18.49
C SER A 115 14.34 3.64 -18.62
N VAL A 116 14.74 4.48 -17.66
CA VAL A 116 14.35 5.89 -17.60
C VAL A 116 15.63 6.73 -17.62
N GLY A 117 15.70 7.71 -18.52
CA GLY A 117 16.81 8.65 -18.64
C GLY A 117 16.35 10.09 -18.51
N LEU A 118 17.09 10.90 -17.74
CA LEU A 118 16.87 12.35 -17.64
C LEU A 118 17.43 13.04 -18.89
N MET A 119 16.59 13.78 -19.61
CA MET A 119 16.98 14.57 -20.77
C MET A 119 17.57 15.91 -20.35
N ARG A 120 18.34 16.55 -21.24
CA ARG A 120 18.88 17.91 -21.00
C ARG A 120 17.78 18.96 -20.81
N SER A 121 16.56 18.69 -21.31
CA SER A 121 15.40 19.56 -21.11
C SER A 121 14.82 19.49 -19.69
N GLY A 122 15.22 18.54 -18.84
CA GLY A 122 14.59 18.25 -17.55
C GLY A 122 13.53 17.15 -17.60
N ASP A 123 13.01 16.85 -18.80
CA ASP A 123 12.05 15.77 -19.04
C ASP A 123 12.67 14.37 -18.90
N PHE A 124 11.81 13.36 -18.75
CA PHE A 124 12.22 11.97 -18.64
C PHE A 124 11.88 11.19 -19.91
N LEU A 125 12.87 10.44 -20.42
CA LEU A 125 12.71 9.53 -21.55
C LEU A 125 12.69 8.09 -21.05
N LEU A 126 11.53 7.44 -21.17
CA LEU A 126 11.36 6.02 -20.95
C LEU A 126 11.67 5.30 -22.25
N THR A 127 12.49 4.26 -22.19
CA THR A 127 12.80 3.39 -23.33
C THR A 127 12.69 1.93 -22.93
N TRP A 128 12.19 1.10 -23.84
CA TRP A 128 12.08 -0.34 -23.66
C TRP A 128 12.39 -1.06 -24.98
N LYS A 129 12.43 -2.39 -24.93
CA LYS A 129 12.51 -3.25 -26.09
C LYS A 129 11.29 -4.16 -26.16
N ALA A 130 10.80 -4.42 -27.36
CA ALA A 130 9.88 -5.52 -27.58
C ALA A 130 10.58 -6.83 -27.19
N ALA A 131 9.84 -7.80 -26.66
CA ALA A 131 10.41 -9.07 -26.24
C ALA A 131 10.98 -9.87 -27.42
N ASP A 132 12.09 -10.58 -27.19
CA ASP A 132 12.64 -11.49 -28.20
C ASP A 132 11.59 -12.54 -28.61
N GLY A 133 11.40 -12.74 -29.93
CA GLY A 133 10.32 -13.56 -30.50
C GLY A 133 9.06 -12.80 -30.92
N SER A 134 8.86 -11.56 -30.45
CA SER A 134 7.81 -10.67 -30.96
C SER A 134 8.23 -9.84 -32.19
N GLN A 135 9.43 -10.09 -32.73
CA GLN A 135 10.01 -9.36 -33.87
C GLN A 135 9.15 -9.48 -35.15
N GLY A 136 8.38 -10.56 -35.31
CA GLY A 136 7.41 -10.72 -36.41
C GLY A 136 6.17 -9.83 -36.29
N LEU A 137 5.89 -9.28 -35.10
CA LEU A 137 4.80 -8.34 -34.83
C LEU A 137 5.28 -6.87 -34.76
N GLY A 138 6.54 -6.58 -35.09
CA GLY A 138 7.22 -5.27 -34.94
C GLY A 138 6.31 -4.03 -34.84
N ASN A 139 5.91 -3.46 -35.98
CA ASN A 139 5.10 -2.23 -36.05
C ASN A 139 3.61 -2.43 -35.71
N ALA A 140 3.24 -3.68 -35.45
CA ALA A 140 1.89 -4.12 -35.14
C ALA A 140 1.63 -4.14 -33.63
N LEU A 141 2.50 -3.55 -32.80
CA LEU A 141 2.32 -3.46 -31.35
C LEU A 141 1.91 -2.06 -30.89
N GLU A 142 0.95 -2.05 -29.98
CA GLU A 142 0.61 -0.92 -29.13
C GLU A 142 1.13 -1.18 -27.71
N TYR A 143 1.64 -0.14 -27.08
CA TYR A 143 2.18 -0.17 -25.74
C TYR A 143 1.35 0.70 -24.83
N GLU A 144 1.11 0.20 -23.63
CA GLU A 144 0.54 0.99 -22.56
C GLU A 144 1.62 1.19 -21.50
N VAL A 145 1.98 2.45 -21.28
CA VAL A 145 2.91 2.88 -20.24
C VAL A 145 2.08 3.39 -19.08
N THR A 146 2.27 2.81 -17.90
CA THR A 146 1.64 3.29 -16.67
C THR A 146 2.70 3.74 -15.70
N TYR A 147 2.47 4.90 -15.08
CA TYR A 147 3.40 5.47 -14.10
C TYR A 147 2.66 6.13 -12.95
N LYS A 148 3.30 6.12 -11.79
CA LYS A 148 2.78 6.68 -10.55
C LYS A 148 3.91 7.03 -9.61
N ARG A 149 3.62 7.77 -8.56
CA ARG A 149 4.55 7.87 -7.44
C ARG A 149 4.62 6.54 -6.72
N GLU A 150 5.79 6.24 -6.16
CA GLU A 150 6.06 4.94 -5.54
C GLU A 150 5.00 4.56 -4.49
N TRP A 151 4.55 5.54 -3.71
CA TRP A 151 3.54 5.37 -2.65
C TRP A 151 2.09 5.33 -3.12
N GLU A 152 1.81 5.75 -4.36
CA GLU A 152 0.45 5.77 -4.88
C GLU A 152 -0.02 4.35 -5.24
N PRO A 153 -1.32 4.06 -5.16
CA PRO A 153 -1.88 2.80 -5.66
C PRO A 153 -1.93 2.81 -7.19
N TRP A 154 -1.83 1.64 -7.82
CA TRP A 154 -1.83 1.51 -9.30
C TRP A 154 -3.17 1.90 -9.94
N GLU A 155 -4.27 1.86 -9.20
CA GLU A 155 -5.61 2.26 -9.63
C GLU A 155 -5.71 3.76 -9.93
N LYS A 156 -4.79 4.57 -9.38
CA LYS A 156 -4.70 6.01 -9.63
C LYS A 156 -3.55 6.38 -10.56
N ALA A 157 -2.85 5.41 -11.13
CA ALA A 157 -1.71 5.66 -12.01
C ALA A 157 -2.13 6.36 -13.30
N ALA A 158 -1.26 7.23 -13.79
CA ALA A 158 -1.40 7.79 -15.12
C ALA A 158 -1.07 6.72 -16.16
N SER A 159 -1.85 6.67 -17.23
CA SER A 159 -1.70 5.68 -18.30
C SER A 159 -1.59 6.38 -19.65
N LEU A 160 -0.62 5.97 -20.45
CA LEU A 160 -0.34 6.50 -21.79
C LEU A 160 -0.39 5.35 -22.79
N LEU A 161 -1.26 5.49 -23.79
CA LEU A 161 -1.34 4.53 -24.90
C LEU A 161 -0.49 5.05 -26.07
N LEU A 162 0.41 4.20 -26.55
CA LEU A 162 1.40 4.54 -27.56
C LEU A 162 1.39 3.49 -28.66
N SER A 163 1.38 3.92 -29.91
CA SER A 163 1.36 3.01 -31.07
C SER A 163 2.71 3.01 -31.76
N ASN A 164 3.23 1.83 -32.11
CA ASN A 164 4.43 1.68 -32.94
C ASN A 164 5.67 2.48 -32.44
N THR A 165 5.87 2.55 -31.13
CA THR A 165 7.04 3.17 -30.51
C THR A 165 7.51 2.35 -29.32
N THR A 166 8.81 2.41 -29.05
CA THR A 166 9.44 1.77 -27.88
C THR A 166 10.01 2.79 -26.91
N HIS A 167 9.57 4.04 -27.01
CA HIS A 167 9.95 5.11 -26.12
C HIS A 167 8.78 6.06 -25.81
N CYS A 168 8.83 6.68 -24.64
CA CYS A 168 7.84 7.63 -24.15
C CYS A 168 8.56 8.80 -23.47
N ARG A 169 8.12 10.02 -23.74
CA ARG A 169 8.62 11.22 -23.08
C ARG A 169 7.60 11.68 -22.05
N LEU A 170 8.02 11.80 -20.79
CA LEU A 170 7.26 12.39 -19.70
C LEU A 170 7.76 13.81 -19.45
N SER A 171 6.86 14.79 -19.51
CA SER A 171 7.20 16.18 -19.19
C SER A 171 7.53 16.32 -17.72
N HIS A 172 8.58 17.08 -17.40
CA HIS A 172 8.89 17.40 -16.00
C HIS A 172 7.80 18.26 -15.33
N GLU A 173 6.99 18.98 -16.10
CA GLU A 173 5.88 19.81 -15.59
C GLU A 173 4.71 18.96 -15.07
N ASP A 174 4.52 17.76 -15.64
CA ASP A 174 3.48 16.82 -15.23
C ASP A 174 3.88 15.98 -14.01
N LEU A 175 5.13 16.12 -13.55
CA LEU A 175 5.72 15.33 -12.47
C LEU A 175 5.99 16.20 -11.25
N VAL A 176 5.57 15.71 -10.08
CA VAL A 176 5.85 16.36 -8.80
C VAL A 176 7.34 16.24 -8.45
N ALA A 177 8.07 17.36 -8.50
CA ALA A 177 9.50 17.44 -8.19
C ALA A 177 9.88 16.92 -6.79
N GLY A 178 11.03 16.26 -6.67
CA GLY A 178 11.55 15.65 -5.45
C GLY A 178 10.78 14.41 -5.00
N SER A 179 10.08 13.73 -5.92
CA SER A 179 9.35 12.48 -5.67
C SER A 179 10.00 11.30 -6.39
N SER A 180 9.87 10.11 -5.79
CA SER A 180 10.16 8.81 -6.41
C SER A 180 8.96 8.35 -7.24
N TYR A 181 9.21 8.01 -8.49
CA TYR A 181 8.24 7.47 -9.44
C TYR A 181 8.62 6.06 -9.86
N ILE A 182 7.60 5.27 -10.18
CA ILE A 182 7.76 3.96 -10.81
C ILE A 182 6.88 3.88 -12.06
N ALA A 183 7.37 3.17 -13.07
CA ALA A 183 6.64 2.91 -14.30
C ALA A 183 6.76 1.45 -14.72
N ARG A 184 5.74 0.98 -15.45
CA ARG A 184 5.70 -0.34 -16.09
C ARG A 184 5.01 -0.24 -17.44
N VAL A 185 5.39 -1.12 -18.35
CA VAL A 185 4.89 -1.12 -19.72
C VAL A 185 4.37 -2.50 -20.08
N ARG A 186 3.25 -2.57 -20.80
CA ARG A 186 2.76 -3.81 -21.41
C ARG A 186 2.42 -3.57 -22.87
N ALA A 187 2.41 -4.63 -23.66
CA ALA A 187 2.14 -4.57 -25.10
C ALA A 187 0.85 -5.31 -25.45
N ARG A 188 0.21 -4.91 -26.53
CA ARG A 188 -0.84 -5.69 -27.20
C ARG A 188 -0.70 -5.58 -28.71
N PRO A 189 -1.26 -6.50 -29.50
CA PRO A 189 -1.43 -6.28 -30.93
C PRO A 189 -2.26 -5.02 -31.17
N GLY A 190 -1.77 -4.15 -32.04
CA GLY A 190 -2.43 -2.91 -32.41
C GLY A 190 -3.65 -3.17 -33.28
N TRP A 191 -4.66 -2.32 -33.17
CA TRP A 191 -5.96 -2.58 -33.81
C TRP A 191 -5.90 -2.64 -35.34
N ALA A 192 -4.96 -1.93 -35.96
CA ALA A 192 -4.77 -1.91 -37.40
C ALA A 192 -3.91 -3.07 -37.94
N SER A 193 -3.43 -3.96 -37.08
CA SER A 193 -2.42 -4.96 -37.46
C SER A 193 -2.97 -6.26 -38.05
N GLY A 194 -4.29 -6.46 -38.03
CA GLY A 194 -4.93 -7.72 -38.42
C GLY A 194 -4.77 -8.85 -37.38
N PHE A 195 -4.03 -8.61 -36.30
CA PHE A 195 -3.94 -9.49 -35.14
C PHE A 195 -4.86 -8.99 -34.03
N ALA A 196 -5.50 -9.91 -33.32
CA ALA A 196 -6.28 -9.61 -32.12
C ALA A 196 -5.74 -10.39 -30.93
N GLY A 197 -5.85 -9.80 -29.75
CA GLY A 197 -5.16 -10.32 -28.59
C GLY A 197 -5.38 -9.50 -27.33
N GLN A 198 -4.97 -10.10 -26.21
CA GLN A 198 -4.96 -9.42 -24.93
C GLN A 198 -3.61 -8.71 -24.72
N TYR A 199 -3.58 -7.84 -23.71
CA TYR A 199 -2.31 -7.29 -23.27
C TYR A 199 -1.40 -8.40 -22.72
N SER A 200 -0.10 -8.21 -22.92
CA SER A 200 0.92 -8.95 -22.21
C SER A 200 0.81 -8.72 -20.71
N GLU A 201 1.50 -9.57 -19.96
CA GLU A 201 1.90 -9.21 -18.61
C GLU A 201 2.70 -7.90 -18.60
N TRP A 202 2.79 -7.28 -17.43
CA TRP A 202 3.58 -6.07 -17.25
C TRP A 202 5.08 -6.37 -17.34
N SER A 203 5.85 -5.40 -17.85
CA SER A 203 7.30 -5.40 -17.74
C SER A 203 7.75 -5.32 -16.29
N MET A 204 9.03 -5.61 -16.04
CA MET A 204 9.69 -5.19 -14.80
C MET A 204 9.55 -3.67 -14.63
N GLU A 205 9.37 -3.24 -13.39
CA GLU A 205 9.19 -1.84 -13.04
C GLU A 205 10.53 -1.10 -13.14
N ALA A 206 10.49 0.13 -13.67
CA ALA A 206 11.61 1.04 -13.63
C ALA A 206 11.28 2.20 -12.69
N SER A 207 12.21 2.49 -11.78
CA SER A 207 12.10 3.60 -10.84
C SER A 207 13.02 4.76 -11.22
N TRP A 208 12.59 5.98 -10.90
CA TRP A 208 13.43 7.17 -11.02
C TRP A 208 13.01 8.21 -9.98
N GLU A 209 13.94 9.12 -9.69
CA GLU A 209 13.67 10.26 -8.83
C GLU A 209 13.63 11.54 -9.67
N THR A 210 12.64 12.38 -9.38
CA THR A 210 12.58 13.74 -9.94
C THR A 210 13.52 14.67 -9.16
N PRO A 211 14.15 15.66 -9.82
CA PRO A 211 15.05 16.59 -9.14
C PRO A 211 14.41 17.22 -7.90
N GLU A 212 15.19 17.43 -6.86
CA GLU A 212 14.73 18.10 -5.63
C GLU A 212 14.11 19.47 -6.00
N GLY A 213 12.81 19.59 -5.74
CA GLY A 213 12.14 20.89 -5.87
C GLY A 213 12.40 21.77 -4.65
N GLY A 214 12.06 23.05 -4.76
CA GLY A 214 12.16 24.00 -3.66
C GLY A 214 11.26 23.66 -2.46
N LEU A 215 11.34 24.49 -1.41
CA LEU A 215 10.52 24.41 -0.20
C LEU A 215 9.06 24.86 -0.39
N GLN A 216 8.69 25.25 -1.61
CA GLN A 216 7.34 25.70 -1.93
C GLN A 216 6.34 24.54 -1.83
N PRO A 217 5.08 24.79 -1.43
CA PRO A 217 4.01 23.81 -1.53
C PRO A 217 3.88 23.30 -2.97
N LYS A 218 3.63 22.00 -3.12
CA LYS A 218 3.52 21.33 -4.42
C LYS A 218 2.19 20.62 -4.55
N ASN A 219 1.86 20.23 -5.78
CA ASN A 219 0.69 19.41 -6.10
C ASN A 219 -0.64 19.99 -5.55
N LEU A 220 -0.81 21.32 -5.63
CA LEU A 220 -2.07 21.97 -5.26
C LEU A 220 -3.14 21.59 -6.27
N HIS A 221 -4.16 20.87 -5.83
CA HIS A 221 -5.29 20.47 -6.64
C HIS A 221 -6.58 20.68 -5.86
N CYS A 222 -7.64 21.10 -6.56
CA CYS A 222 -8.95 21.31 -5.98
C CYS A 222 -10.02 20.59 -6.78
N LEU A 223 -10.92 19.89 -6.10
CA LEU A 223 -12.01 19.10 -6.68
C LEU A 223 -13.34 19.60 -6.14
N PHE A 224 -14.19 20.11 -7.04
CA PHE A 224 -15.56 20.53 -6.71
C PHE A 224 -16.50 19.31 -6.75
N ASN A 225 -17.30 19.13 -5.71
CA ASN A 225 -18.23 18.01 -5.62
C ASN A 225 -19.51 18.16 -6.48
N GLY A 226 -19.65 19.28 -7.21
CA GLY A 226 -20.83 19.57 -8.03
C GLY A 226 -22.02 20.15 -7.25
N ALA A 227 -21.90 20.31 -5.93
CA ALA A 227 -22.98 20.78 -5.07
C ALA A 227 -22.56 22.04 -4.31
N ASP A 228 -21.75 21.87 -3.27
CA ASP A 228 -21.54 22.87 -2.22
C ASP A 228 -20.13 22.84 -1.61
N ARG A 229 -19.22 21.96 -2.06
CA ARG A 229 -17.89 21.79 -1.45
C ARG A 229 -16.80 21.70 -2.49
N LEU A 230 -15.75 22.50 -2.28
CA LEU A 230 -14.50 22.47 -3.02
C LEU A 230 -13.41 21.92 -2.10
N MET A 231 -12.98 20.69 -2.36
CA MET A 231 -11.91 20.03 -1.59
C MET A 231 -10.57 20.35 -2.23
N CYS A 232 -9.68 21.03 -1.51
CA CYS A 232 -8.33 21.32 -1.99
C CYS A 232 -7.29 20.55 -1.18
N SER A 233 -6.27 20.02 -1.85
CA SER A 233 -5.13 19.34 -1.23
C SER A 233 -3.82 19.78 -1.83
N TRP A 234 -2.78 19.81 -1.00
CA TRP A 234 -1.42 20.18 -1.37
C TRP A 234 -0.40 19.40 -0.53
N GLU A 235 0.85 19.44 -0.95
CA GLU A 235 1.95 18.70 -0.33
C GLU A 235 3.05 19.64 0.15
N VAL A 236 3.55 19.38 1.36
CA VAL A 236 4.64 20.13 2.00
C VAL A 236 5.70 19.20 2.55
N LYS A 237 6.96 19.66 2.61
CA LYS A 237 8.08 18.84 3.09
C LYS A 237 7.93 18.60 4.59
N LYS A 238 7.90 17.34 5.01
CA LYS A 238 7.67 16.92 6.40
C LYS A 238 8.65 17.57 7.38
N ALA A 239 9.89 17.81 6.94
CA ALA A 239 10.94 18.38 7.77
C ALA A 239 10.66 19.82 8.22
N ILE A 240 9.79 20.57 7.53
CA ILE A 240 9.50 21.99 7.86
C ILE A 240 8.14 22.19 8.53
N THR A 241 7.26 21.19 8.56
CA THR A 241 5.89 21.33 9.09
C THR A 241 5.85 21.61 10.59
N THR A 242 6.90 21.27 11.33
CA THR A 242 7.03 21.61 12.76
C THR A 242 7.37 23.07 13.04
N SER A 243 7.87 23.79 12.03
CA SER A 243 8.37 25.16 12.17
C SER A 243 7.59 26.17 11.33
N VAL A 244 6.99 25.72 10.23
CA VAL A 244 6.26 26.54 9.27
C VAL A 244 4.88 25.93 9.06
N LEU A 245 3.84 26.68 9.44
CA LEU A 245 2.46 26.31 9.15
C LEU A 245 2.06 26.87 7.79
N PHE A 246 1.31 26.07 7.04
CA PHE A 246 0.74 26.49 5.76
C PHE A 246 -0.78 26.60 5.91
N GLY A 247 -1.33 27.70 5.40
CA GLY A 247 -2.75 27.95 5.30
C GLY A 247 -3.18 28.00 3.84
N LEU A 248 -4.41 27.57 3.58
CA LEU A 248 -5.05 27.72 2.29
C LEU A 248 -5.96 28.95 2.32
N PHE A 249 -5.76 29.85 1.37
CA PHE A 249 -6.49 31.11 1.25
C PHE A 249 -7.20 31.14 -0.08
N PHE A 250 -8.45 31.61 -0.09
CA PHE A 250 -9.25 31.63 -1.31
C PHE A 250 -10.02 32.94 -1.47
N ARG A 251 -10.35 33.24 -2.73
CA ARG A 251 -11.25 34.33 -3.13
C ARG A 251 -12.33 33.76 -4.03
N ALA A 252 -13.59 34.01 -3.68
CA ALA A 252 -14.73 33.60 -4.48
C ALA A 252 -14.90 34.43 -5.76
N THR A 253 -14.43 35.69 -5.76
CA THR A 253 -14.35 36.54 -6.95
C THR A 253 -13.08 37.40 -6.89
N PRO A 254 -12.60 37.97 -8.02
CA PRO A 254 -11.42 38.85 -8.02
C PRO A 254 -11.54 40.06 -7.09
N SER A 255 -12.78 40.50 -6.81
CA SER A 255 -13.10 41.64 -5.95
C SER A 255 -13.45 41.27 -4.51
N SER A 256 -13.57 39.98 -4.17
CA SER A 256 -13.89 39.56 -2.81
C SER A 256 -12.69 39.73 -1.87
N ALA A 257 -12.98 39.87 -0.58
CA ALA A 257 -11.96 39.68 0.44
C ALA A 257 -11.40 38.25 0.35
N GLU A 258 -10.16 38.10 0.77
CA GLU A 258 -9.50 36.81 0.83
C GLU A 258 -9.81 36.15 2.17
N GLU A 259 -10.27 34.91 2.12
CA GLU A 259 -10.69 34.14 3.28
C GLU A 259 -9.70 32.99 3.54
N GLU A 260 -9.52 32.64 4.81
CA GLU A 260 -8.70 31.48 5.22
C GLU A 260 -9.60 30.24 5.37
N CYS A 261 -9.22 29.16 4.70
CA CYS A 261 -9.89 27.88 4.85
C CYS A 261 -9.49 27.21 6.16
N SER A 262 -10.47 26.78 6.95
CA SER A 262 -10.25 26.07 8.22
C SER A 262 -11.38 25.06 8.50
N PRO A 263 -11.08 23.90 9.13
CA PRO A 263 -9.77 23.42 9.56
C PRO A 263 -8.94 22.79 8.42
N VAL A 264 -7.61 22.86 8.55
CA VAL A 264 -6.69 22.13 7.66
C VAL A 264 -6.45 20.73 8.23
N ASN A 265 -6.77 19.71 7.45
CA ASN A 265 -6.53 18.32 7.77
C ASN A 265 -5.16 17.88 7.25
N GLU A 266 -4.43 17.12 8.07
CA GLU A 266 -3.10 16.63 7.74
C GLU A 266 -3.06 15.10 7.69
N LYS A 267 -2.44 14.57 6.63
CA LYS A 267 -2.22 13.14 6.45
C LYS A 267 -0.75 12.87 6.15
N ALA A 268 -0.05 12.33 7.14
CA ALA A 268 1.30 11.81 6.98
C ALA A 268 1.26 10.37 6.47
N LEU A 269 2.00 10.09 5.40
CA LEU A 269 2.19 8.73 4.91
C LEU A 269 3.56 8.19 5.39
N PRO A 270 3.66 6.90 5.78
CA PRO A 270 4.93 6.31 6.20
C PRO A 270 5.98 6.36 5.09
N HIS A 271 7.25 6.59 5.45
CA HIS A 271 8.40 6.56 4.53
C HIS A 271 8.40 7.61 3.40
N ILE A 272 7.49 8.61 3.44
CA ILE A 272 7.44 9.68 2.45
C ILE A 272 7.93 11.00 3.10
N PRO A 273 8.84 11.74 2.44
CA PRO A 273 9.40 13.00 2.97
C PRO A 273 8.42 14.18 2.89
N TYR A 274 7.19 13.94 2.46
CA TYR A 274 6.13 14.93 2.33
C TYR A 274 4.90 14.56 3.16
N VAL A 275 4.14 15.58 3.52
CA VAL A 275 2.87 15.46 4.21
C VAL A 275 1.80 16.09 3.33
N VAL A 276 0.67 15.40 3.19
CA VAL A 276 -0.48 15.90 2.45
C VAL A 276 -1.36 16.69 3.40
N GLN A 277 -1.63 17.95 3.06
CA GLN A 277 -2.56 18.80 3.76
C GLN A 277 -3.78 19.07 2.87
N SER A 278 -4.95 19.20 3.48
CA SER A 278 -6.21 19.40 2.77
C SER A 278 -7.15 20.29 3.54
N CYS A 279 -7.97 21.05 2.82
CA CYS A 279 -9.00 21.90 3.41
C CYS A 279 -10.22 21.95 2.50
N GLU A 280 -11.39 22.05 3.12
CA GLU A 280 -12.67 22.06 2.42
C GLU A 280 -13.30 23.45 2.46
N ILE A 281 -13.55 24.02 1.29
CA ILE A 281 -14.17 25.33 1.13
C ILE A 281 -15.67 25.16 0.87
N PRO A 282 -16.56 25.79 1.67
CA PRO A 282 -17.98 25.82 1.38
C PRO A 282 -18.28 26.75 0.20
N VAL A 283 -19.02 26.24 -0.80
CA VAL A 283 -19.43 26.94 -2.02
C VAL A 283 -20.92 27.26 -1.92
N SER A 284 -21.26 28.54 -1.77
CA SER A 284 -22.65 28.97 -1.50
C SER A 284 -23.47 29.24 -2.76
N ASN A 285 -22.85 29.55 -3.91
CA ASN A 285 -23.59 29.96 -5.11
C ASN A 285 -22.89 29.54 -6.42
N SER A 286 -22.90 28.24 -6.71
CA SER A 286 -22.23 27.63 -7.88
C SER A 286 -22.68 28.22 -9.22
N ASN A 287 -23.93 28.71 -9.33
CA ASN A 287 -24.48 29.28 -10.56
C ASN A 287 -23.98 30.70 -10.88
N SER A 288 -23.43 31.45 -9.92
CA SER A 288 -22.88 32.81 -10.16
C SER A 288 -21.36 32.91 -9.92
N GLN A 289 -20.75 31.90 -9.32
CA GLN A 289 -19.34 31.90 -8.90
C GLN A 289 -18.60 30.70 -9.52
N SER A 290 -18.33 30.79 -10.83
CA SER A 290 -17.69 29.71 -11.58
C SER A 290 -16.17 29.61 -11.39
N GLN A 291 -15.54 30.60 -10.77
CA GLN A 291 -14.08 30.67 -10.66
C GLN A 291 -13.64 31.13 -9.27
N TYR A 292 -13.01 30.21 -8.54
CA TYR A 292 -12.33 30.49 -7.27
C TYR A 292 -10.83 30.67 -7.53
N HIS A 293 -10.22 31.66 -6.87
CA HIS A 293 -8.77 31.77 -6.80
C HIS A 293 -8.30 31.17 -5.49
N VAL A 294 -7.44 30.15 -5.54
CA VAL A 294 -6.93 29.45 -4.35
C VAL A 294 -5.41 29.58 -4.32
N SER A 295 -4.87 29.86 -3.14
CA SER A 295 -3.44 29.99 -2.91
C SER A 295 -3.05 29.33 -1.59
N VAL A 296 -1.88 28.68 -1.57
CA VAL A 296 -1.30 28.12 -0.35
C VAL A 296 -0.08 28.94 0.01
N ARG A 297 -0.02 29.43 1.24
CA ARG A 297 1.11 30.23 1.74
C ARG A 297 1.33 29.98 3.22
N VAL A 298 2.45 30.46 3.71
CA VAL A 298 2.78 30.40 5.14
C VAL A 298 1.73 31.15 5.94
N LYS A 299 1.20 30.51 6.98
CA LYS A 299 0.32 31.11 7.96
C LYS A 299 1.16 31.82 9.02
N THR A 300 0.88 33.09 9.24
CA THR A 300 1.51 33.86 10.32
C THR A 300 0.86 33.49 11.64
N GLU A 301 1.65 32.96 12.57
CA GLU A 301 1.21 32.76 13.95
C GLU A 301 1.74 33.89 14.83
N GLU A 302 0.83 34.52 15.55
CA GLU A 302 1.15 35.60 16.48
C GLU A 302 0.77 35.20 17.89
N LYS A 303 1.69 35.47 18.83
CA LYS A 303 1.43 35.29 20.26
C LYS A 303 1.51 36.64 20.94
N LEU A 304 0.38 37.10 21.47
CA LEU A 304 0.35 38.28 22.32
C LEU A 304 1.04 37.96 23.66
N ILE A 305 2.17 38.62 23.91
CA ILE A 305 2.86 38.58 25.20
C ILE A 305 2.75 39.96 25.82
N GLU A 306 1.87 40.09 26.80
CA GLU A 306 1.72 41.32 27.57
C GLU A 306 2.94 41.53 28.47
N ALA A 307 3.84 42.44 28.07
CA ALA A 307 5.12 42.67 28.74
C ALA A 307 4.95 42.96 30.25
N TYR A 308 3.91 43.71 30.64
CA TYR A 308 3.63 44.05 32.04
C TYR A 308 3.24 42.85 32.93
N LYS A 309 2.83 41.73 32.33
CA LYS A 309 2.56 40.45 33.02
C LYS A 309 3.75 39.48 32.99
N ASN A 310 4.77 39.75 32.17
CA ASN A 310 5.88 38.84 31.89
C ASN A 310 7.23 39.43 32.33
N ILE A 311 7.26 40.08 33.50
CA ILE A 311 8.45 40.76 34.02
C ILE A 311 9.32 39.78 34.81
N LYS A 312 10.58 39.62 34.39
CA LYS A 312 11.61 38.92 35.15
C LYS A 312 12.65 39.92 35.66
N VAL A 313 12.49 40.36 36.91
CA VAL A 313 13.43 41.30 37.54
C VAL A 313 14.77 40.59 37.77
N LEU A 314 15.88 41.33 37.58
CA LEU A 314 17.21 40.84 37.92
C LEU A 314 17.32 40.57 39.42
N PRO A 315 18.17 39.60 39.84
CA PRO A 315 18.36 39.31 41.26
C PRO A 315 18.88 40.54 42.02
N PRO A 316 18.48 40.72 43.30
CA PRO A 316 19.01 41.79 44.15
C PRO A 316 20.54 41.71 44.26
N ALA A 317 21.21 42.85 44.17
CA ALA A 317 22.66 42.92 44.26
C ALA A 317 23.12 43.08 45.72
N ASN A 318 24.35 42.66 45.99
CA ASN A 318 25.05 42.87 47.27
C ASN A 318 24.22 42.45 48.49
N VAL A 319 23.71 41.22 48.47
CA VAL A 319 23.05 40.63 49.63
C VAL A 319 24.10 40.43 50.73
N SER A 320 23.97 41.16 51.84
CA SER A 320 24.91 41.11 52.96
C SER A 320 24.18 40.99 54.29
N VAL A 321 24.84 40.42 55.28
CA VAL A 321 24.33 40.29 56.66
C VAL A 321 25.26 41.06 57.58
N THR A 322 24.69 41.94 58.41
CA THR A 322 25.42 42.69 59.43
C THR A 322 24.83 42.41 60.81
N ALA A 323 25.69 42.20 61.81
CA ALA A 323 25.26 42.09 63.21
C ALA A 323 25.15 43.49 63.81
N THR A 324 24.02 43.77 64.47
CA THR A 324 23.77 45.03 65.17
C THR A 324 24.33 44.96 66.60
N GLU A 325 24.54 46.12 67.23
CA GLU A 325 25.05 46.23 68.62
C GLU A 325 24.15 45.52 69.64
N ASN A 326 22.88 45.29 69.30
CA ASN A 326 21.87 44.62 70.12
C ASN A 326 21.76 43.11 69.89
N GLN A 327 22.77 42.46 69.29
CA GLN A 327 22.77 41.02 68.95
C GLN A 327 21.71 40.60 67.91
N GLU A 328 21.10 41.52 67.16
CA GLU A 328 20.20 41.19 66.05
C GLU A 328 20.96 41.14 64.71
N TYR A 329 20.55 40.25 63.79
CA TYR A 329 21.11 40.17 62.44
C TYR A 329 20.23 40.92 61.45
N GLU A 330 20.84 41.82 60.68
CA GLU A 330 20.18 42.57 59.62
C GLU A 330 20.63 42.10 58.24
N LEU A 331 19.67 41.70 57.40
CA LEU A 331 19.92 41.35 56.00
C LEU A 331 19.65 42.57 55.12
N ARG A 332 20.64 42.97 54.32
CA ARG A 332 20.58 44.10 53.40
C ARG A 332 20.79 43.63 51.98
N TRP A 333 20.11 44.28 51.03
CA TRP A 333 20.31 44.07 49.60
C TRP A 333 20.02 45.36 48.85
N ILE A 334 20.62 45.49 47.67
CA ILE A 334 20.37 46.59 46.75
C ILE A 334 19.27 46.16 45.79
N LYS A 335 18.16 46.90 45.82
CA LYS A 335 17.06 46.71 44.86
C LYS A 335 17.53 47.04 43.44
N HIS A 336 17.00 46.35 42.45
CA HIS A 336 17.26 46.69 41.06
C HIS A 336 16.56 48.02 40.72
N THR A 337 17.24 48.94 40.04
CA THR A 337 16.66 50.22 39.62
C THR A 337 15.80 50.01 38.39
N LEU A 338 14.48 50.12 38.55
CA LEU A 338 13.55 50.12 37.43
C LEU A 338 13.38 51.54 36.88
N GLY A 339 13.19 51.68 35.57
CA GLY A 339 12.95 52.98 34.91
C GLY A 339 11.64 53.66 35.32
N TYR A 340 10.72 52.91 35.94
CA TYR A 340 9.45 53.41 36.45
C TYR A 340 9.38 53.28 37.97
N SER A 341 9.33 54.42 38.64
CA SER A 341 9.36 54.51 40.11
C SER A 341 8.10 53.97 40.80
N PHE A 342 6.97 53.91 40.09
CA PHE A 342 5.69 53.41 40.63
C PHE A 342 5.61 51.88 40.69
N ILE A 343 6.54 51.15 40.07
CA ILE A 343 6.56 49.69 40.10
C ILE A 343 7.19 49.22 41.42
N LYS A 344 6.36 48.62 42.27
CA LYS A 344 6.77 48.10 43.58
C LYS A 344 7.45 46.73 43.43
N GLN A 345 8.53 46.51 44.17
CA GLN A 345 9.25 45.24 44.20
C GLN A 345 8.94 44.49 45.50
N GLY A 346 8.41 43.28 45.36
CA GLY A 346 8.28 42.34 46.47
C GLY A 346 9.54 41.49 46.61
N TYR A 347 9.98 41.25 47.84
CA TYR A 347 11.17 40.43 48.11
C TYR A 347 10.79 39.20 48.91
N GLN A 348 11.34 38.05 48.50
CA GLN A 348 11.27 36.81 49.27
C GLN A 348 12.65 36.48 49.81
N VAL A 349 12.78 36.42 51.13
CA VAL A 349 14.01 36.06 51.82
C VAL A 349 13.91 34.63 52.33
N LYS A 350 14.98 33.86 52.17
CA LYS A 350 15.12 32.51 52.74
C LYS A 350 16.48 32.43 53.43
N TYR A 351 16.49 31.90 54.65
CA TYR A 351 17.70 31.64 55.42
C TYR A 351 17.56 30.29 56.11
N TRP A 352 18.68 29.66 56.43
CA TRP A 352 18.74 28.37 57.13
C TRP A 352 20.02 28.30 57.94
N LYS A 353 19.99 27.50 59.00
CA LYS A 353 21.18 27.17 59.77
C LYS A 353 21.96 26.11 59.00
N THR A 354 23.26 26.32 58.82
CA THR A 354 24.13 25.34 58.16
C THR A 354 24.06 24.02 58.94
N HIS A 355 23.78 22.92 58.24
CA HIS A 355 23.63 21.55 58.75
C HIS A 355 22.34 21.18 59.51
N GLN A 356 21.26 21.98 59.45
CA GLN A 356 19.91 21.56 59.90
C GLN A 356 18.86 21.93 58.85
N TYR A 357 18.29 20.92 58.18
CA TYR A 357 17.23 21.05 57.17
C TYR A 357 15.86 21.29 57.82
N GLU A 358 15.63 22.46 58.42
CA GLU A 358 14.26 22.90 58.71
C GLU A 358 14.02 24.37 58.31
N LYS A 359 12.93 24.57 57.54
CA LYS A 359 12.58 25.82 56.85
C LYS A 359 11.89 26.80 57.79
N VAL A 360 12.42 28.03 57.87
CA VAL A 360 11.65 29.18 58.34
C VAL A 360 11.49 30.16 57.16
N SER A 361 10.25 30.38 56.74
CA SER A 361 9.92 31.29 55.62
C SER A 361 9.26 32.55 56.16
N LEU A 362 9.95 33.68 56.12
CA LEU A 362 9.36 34.98 56.45
C LEU A 362 9.01 35.72 55.15
N ARG A 363 7.71 35.96 54.90
CA ARG A 363 7.22 36.85 53.84
C ARG A 363 7.05 38.25 54.42
N ARG A 364 7.83 39.23 53.96
CA ARG A 364 7.61 40.65 54.25
C ARG A 364 7.18 41.35 52.97
N TYR A 365 5.93 41.83 52.96
CA TYR A 365 5.48 42.83 52.00
C TYR A 365 5.72 44.21 52.62
N ARG A 366 6.51 45.05 51.94
CA ARG A 366 6.48 46.50 52.20
C ARG A 366 5.92 47.17 50.96
N SER A 367 4.84 47.92 51.19
CA SER A 367 4.13 48.76 50.23
C SER A 367 5.01 49.88 49.70
#